data_AF-A0A816Y0T9-F1
#
_entry.id   AF-A0A816Y0T9-F1
#
_cell.length_a   1.000
_cell.length_b   1.000
_cell.length_c   1.000
_cell.angle_alpha   90.00
_cell.angle_beta   90.00
_cell.angle_gamma   90.00
#
_symmetry.space_group_name_H-M   'P 1'
#
loop_
_entity.id
_entity.type
_entity.pdbx_description
1 polymer ?
#
loop_
_entity_poly.entity_id
_entity_poly.type
_entity_poly.pdbx_seq_one_letter_code
_entity_poly.pdbx_strand_id
1 'polypeptide(L)'
;MQLGFAMLCPGSVRAKNTMNIMLTNVFDAAARRLFYYLFGYAFVFGRSWASPFCSPEDRLFGAGAIDFAGFTVVHMAGGIAGLMGALIEGRTAVTTTLAGSTVVLTTVFRKRLLSGHWNVTDICNGLFGGFAAITGGCSVVELWAAIVCGFLAAFDLIGCNKLERSQKTTYNCSLQDGRMASLKSTV
;
A
#
# COMPACT_ATOMS: atom_id res chain seq x y z
N MET A 1 -2.88 7.30 3.07
CA MET A 1 -3.36 6.05 2.44
C MET A 1 -4.27 5.21 3.34
N GLN A 2 -4.17 5.30 4.67
CA GLN A 2 -4.96 4.46 5.60
C GLN A 2 -6.48 4.49 5.35
N LEU A 3 -7.05 5.66 5.09
CA LEU A 3 -8.50 5.82 4.93
C LEU A 3 -9.02 5.12 3.66
N GLY A 4 -8.25 5.14 2.57
CA GLY A 4 -8.59 4.46 1.32
C GLY A 4 -8.50 2.94 1.43
N PHE A 5 -7.43 2.42 2.05
CA PHE A 5 -7.32 0.98 2.33
C PHE A 5 -8.41 0.50 3.30
N ALA A 6 -8.72 1.31 4.32
CA ALA A 6 -9.78 1.04 5.28
C ALA A 6 -11.16 0.97 4.64
N MET A 7 -11.40 1.63 3.50
CA MET A 7 -12.69 1.55 2.79
C MET A 7 -12.75 0.35 1.83
N LEU A 8 -11.62 -0.07 1.26
CA LEU A 8 -11.57 -1.11 0.22
C LEU A 8 -11.49 -2.54 0.77
N CYS A 9 -10.72 -2.77 1.84
CA CYS A 9 -10.64 -4.07 2.51
C CYS A 9 -11.98 -4.60 3.02
N PRO A 10 -12.81 -3.81 3.72
CA PRO A 10 -14.13 -4.28 4.16
C PRO A 10 -15.13 -4.48 3.02
N GLY A 11 -14.93 -3.84 1.85
CA GLY A 11 -15.72 -4.07 0.65
C GLY A 11 -15.32 -5.34 -0.12
N SER A 12 -14.13 -5.88 0.12
CA SER A 12 -13.59 -7.07 -0.56
C SER A 12 -13.81 -8.38 0.23
N VAL A 13 -14.45 -8.28 1.40
CA VAL A 13 -14.67 -9.39 2.34
C VAL A 13 -16.14 -9.54 2.68
N ARG A 14 -16.51 -10.68 3.27
CA ARG A 14 -17.90 -10.97 3.65
C ARG A 14 -18.37 -10.05 4.76
N ALA A 15 -19.58 -9.50 4.62
CA ALA A 15 -20.23 -8.56 5.56
C ALA A 15 -20.15 -8.97 7.04
N LYS A 16 -20.21 -10.28 7.33
CA LYS A 16 -20.14 -10.82 8.70
C LYS A 16 -18.80 -10.54 9.40
N ASN A 17 -17.72 -10.34 8.65
CA ASN A 17 -16.37 -10.06 9.18
C ASN A 17 -15.93 -8.60 8.91
N THR A 18 -16.76 -7.81 8.24
CA THR A 18 -16.46 -6.42 7.85
C THR A 18 -16.20 -5.53 9.06
N MET A 19 -16.97 -5.69 10.13
CA MET A 19 -16.79 -4.91 11.38
C MET A 19 -15.43 -5.20 12.04
N ASN A 20 -15.01 -6.47 12.04
CA ASN A 20 -13.72 -6.86 12.62
C ASN A 20 -12.54 -6.27 11.82
N ILE A 21 -12.64 -6.26 10.49
CA ILE A 21 -11.61 -5.70 9.60
C ILE A 21 -11.54 -4.17 9.70
N MET A 22 -12.70 -3.50 9.76
CA MET A 22 -12.77 -2.05 10.01
C MET A 22 -12.10 -1.67 11.34
N LEU A 23 -12.39 -2.42 12.41
CA LEU A 23 -11.77 -2.20 13.71
C LEU A 23 -10.25 -2.32 13.65
N THR A 24 -9.71 -3.39 13.05
CA THR A 24 -8.25 -3.53 12.92
C THR A 24 -7.60 -2.38 12.14
N ASN A 25 -8.26 -1.87 11.10
CA ASN A 25 -7.74 -0.75 10.31
C ASN A 25 -7.77 0.58 11.08
N VAL A 26 -8.83 0.81 11.87
CA VAL A 26 -8.94 1.98 12.75
C VAL A 26 -7.91 1.90 13.88
N PHE A 27 -7.73 0.73 14.48
CA PHE A 27 -6.72 0.50 15.51
C PHE A 27 -5.30 0.69 14.96
N ASP A 28 -4.97 0.16 13.78
CA ASP A 28 -3.67 0.37 13.15
C ASP A 28 -3.41 1.86 12.84
N ALA A 29 -4.42 2.59 12.35
CA ALA A 29 -4.31 4.03 12.14
C ALA A 29 -4.10 4.83 13.44
N ALA A 30 -4.83 4.49 14.50
CA ALA A 30 -4.72 5.14 15.81
C ALA A 30 -3.40 4.80 16.51
N ALA A 31 -3.02 3.52 16.52
CA ALA A 31 -1.78 3.04 17.14
C ALA A 31 -0.54 3.66 16.48
N ARG A 32 -0.49 3.76 15.15
CA ARG A 32 0.62 4.44 14.47
C ARG A 32 0.71 5.93 14.79
N ARG A 33 -0.43 6.64 14.88
CA ARG A 33 -0.44 8.06 15.25
C ARG A 33 -0.02 8.26 16.71
N LEU A 34 -0.51 7.40 17.61
CA LEU A 34 -0.15 7.43 19.02
C LEU A 34 1.33 7.08 19.23
N PHE A 35 1.85 6.06 18.54
CA PHE A 35 3.26 5.68 18.60
C PHE A 35 4.18 6.80 18.10
N TYR A 36 3.82 7.44 16.98
CA TYR A 36 4.54 8.62 16.50
C TYR A 36 4.49 9.77 17.51
N TYR A 37 3.35 10.01 18.15
CA TYR A 37 3.22 11.08 19.13
C TYR A 37 4.00 10.81 20.43
N LEU A 38 4.05 9.56 20.91
CA LEU A 38 4.73 9.21 22.16
C LEU A 38 6.23 9.04 22.00
N PHE A 39 6.68 8.31 20.96
CA PHE A 39 8.09 8.00 20.76
C PHE A 39 8.72 8.83 19.63
N GLY A 40 7.99 9.02 18.52
CA GLY A 40 8.48 9.79 17.37
C GLY A 40 8.71 11.27 17.69
N TYR A 41 7.78 11.90 18.41
CA TYR A 41 7.91 13.29 18.84
C TYR A 41 9.11 13.49 19.77
N ALA A 42 9.31 12.58 20.72
CA ALA A 42 10.47 12.62 21.62
C ALA A 42 11.80 12.37 20.87
N PHE A 43 11.79 11.58 19.79
CA PHE A 43 13.00 11.35 19.00
C PHE A 43 13.40 12.56 18.15
N VAL A 44 12.42 13.29 17.60
CA VAL A 44 12.63 14.49 16.76
C VAL A 44 12.85 15.77 17.60
N PHE A 45 12.12 15.93 18.70
CA PHE A 45 12.11 17.16 19.50
C PHE A 45 12.66 17.00 20.93
N GLY A 46 13.11 15.79 21.32
CA GLY A 46 13.69 15.52 22.65
C GLY A 46 15.14 15.99 22.79
N ARG A 47 15.97 15.34 23.61
CA ARG A 47 17.42 15.59 23.73
C ARG A 47 18.25 14.47 23.11
N SER A 48 17.78 13.94 21.99
CA SER A 48 18.46 12.88 21.22
C SER A 48 19.47 13.51 20.26
N TRP A 49 20.46 12.74 19.77
CA TRP A 49 21.43 13.24 18.77
C TRP A 49 20.79 13.83 17.50
N ALA A 50 19.56 13.39 17.18
CA ALA A 50 18.76 13.86 16.04
C ALA A 50 17.93 15.11 16.34
N SER A 51 17.88 15.57 17.60
CA SER A 51 17.03 16.68 18.01
C SER A 51 17.77 18.03 18.00
N PRO A 52 17.09 19.14 17.66
CA PRO A 52 17.71 20.47 17.62
C PRO A 52 18.13 21.01 19.00
N PHE A 53 17.60 20.43 20.08
CA PHE A 53 17.71 20.93 21.46
C PHE A 53 18.71 20.16 22.33
N CYS A 54 19.52 19.29 21.71
CA CYS A 54 20.53 18.49 22.39
C CYS A 54 21.77 19.33 22.81
N SER A 55 22.46 18.89 23.87
CA SER A 55 23.70 19.47 24.42
C SER A 55 24.81 19.51 23.36
N PRO A 56 25.72 20.50 23.34
CA PRO A 56 26.81 20.58 22.37
C PRO A 56 27.67 19.32 22.28
N GLU A 57 27.89 18.63 23.41
CA GLU A 57 28.63 17.37 23.50
C GLU A 57 27.92 16.17 22.83
N ASP A 58 26.60 16.22 22.68
CA ASP A 58 25.77 15.13 22.15
C ASP A 58 25.29 15.38 20.70
N ARG A 59 25.72 16.50 20.09
CA ARG A 59 25.39 16.87 18.70
C ARG A 59 26.28 16.13 17.72
N LEU A 60 25.67 15.60 16.66
CA LEU A 60 26.41 15.05 15.52
C LEU A 60 27.32 16.15 14.92
N PHE A 61 28.64 15.96 15.02
CA PHE A 61 29.71 16.91 14.62
C PHE A 61 29.96 18.14 15.51
N GLY A 62 29.36 18.26 16.69
CA GLY A 62 29.66 19.33 17.67
C GLY A 62 29.32 20.76 17.21
N ALA A 63 28.61 20.93 16.10
CA ALA A 63 28.24 22.22 15.54
C ALA A 63 26.84 22.67 16.02
N GLY A 64 26.72 23.90 16.51
CA GLY A 64 25.45 24.53 16.90
C GLY A 64 25.06 25.66 15.96
N ALA A 65 24.03 25.48 15.15
CA ALA A 65 23.44 26.57 14.37
C ALA A 65 22.40 27.31 15.23
N ILE A 66 22.51 28.63 15.34
CA ILE A 66 21.52 29.47 16.02
C ILE A 66 20.45 29.85 14.99
N ASP A 67 19.24 29.32 15.14
CA ASP A 67 18.12 29.56 14.24
C ASP A 67 16.83 29.89 15.03
N PHE A 68 16.63 31.17 15.35
CA PHE A 68 15.54 31.64 16.21
C PHE A 68 14.16 31.55 15.54
N ALA A 69 14.09 31.70 14.21
CA ALA A 69 12.84 31.76 13.44
C ALA A 69 12.70 30.63 12.39
N GLY A 70 13.60 29.64 12.39
CA GLY A 70 13.52 28.51 11.48
C GLY A 70 13.97 28.83 10.05
N PHE A 71 14.95 29.70 9.82
CA PHE A 71 15.51 29.91 8.49
C PHE A 71 16.08 28.61 7.89
N THR A 72 16.75 27.78 8.70
CA THR A 72 17.30 26.50 8.26
C THR A 72 16.25 25.40 8.21
N VAL A 73 15.41 25.26 9.24
CA VAL A 73 14.39 24.18 9.33
C VAL A 73 13.15 24.45 8.48
N VAL A 74 12.71 25.70 8.34
CA VAL A 74 11.47 26.04 7.62
C VAL A 74 11.77 26.48 6.19
N HIS A 75 12.74 27.38 5.99
CA HIS A 75 12.96 27.99 4.67
C HIS A 75 13.94 27.19 3.80
N MET A 76 15.11 26.83 4.34
CA MET A 76 16.10 26.06 3.57
C MET A 76 15.73 24.59 3.45
N ALA A 77 15.35 23.91 4.54
CA ALA A 77 14.92 22.52 4.46
C ALA A 77 13.58 22.39 3.71
N GLY A 78 12.62 23.30 3.94
CA GLY A 78 11.38 23.37 3.15
C GLY A 78 11.63 23.70 1.68
N GLY A 79 12.56 24.61 1.39
CA GLY A 79 12.94 24.99 0.02
C GLY A 79 13.68 23.87 -0.74
N ILE A 80 14.63 23.20 -0.09
CA ILE A 80 15.33 22.03 -0.66
C ILE A 80 14.38 20.85 -0.80
N ALA A 81 13.55 20.56 0.20
CA ALA A 81 12.54 19.51 0.11
C ALA A 81 11.50 19.81 -0.99
N GLY A 82 11.10 21.08 -1.13
CA GLY A 82 10.21 21.53 -2.20
C GLY A 82 10.85 21.45 -3.58
N LEU A 83 12.14 21.77 -3.72
CA LEU A 83 12.88 21.65 -4.98
C LEU A 83 13.10 20.19 -5.37
N MET A 84 13.49 19.34 -4.41
CA MET A 84 13.62 17.90 -4.62
C MET A 84 12.25 17.26 -4.92
N GLY A 85 11.21 17.72 -4.24
CA GLY A 85 9.81 17.40 -4.55
C GLY A 85 9.48 17.75 -6.00
N ALA A 86 9.69 19.00 -6.42
CA ALA A 86 9.39 19.45 -7.77
C ALA A 86 10.14 18.67 -8.88
N LEU A 87 11.39 18.29 -8.66
CA LEU A 87 12.21 17.57 -9.65
C LEU A 87 11.88 16.08 -9.73
N ILE A 88 11.46 15.45 -8.63
CA ILE A 88 11.27 14.00 -8.53
C ILE A 88 9.78 13.62 -8.61
N GLU A 89 8.89 14.42 -8.02
CA GLU A 89 7.45 14.12 -7.90
C GLU A 89 6.74 14.07 -9.25
N GLY A 90 7.14 14.90 -10.21
CA GLY A 90 6.54 14.86 -11.55
C GLY A 90 6.70 13.49 -12.21
N ARG A 91 7.90 12.90 -12.09
CA ARG A 91 8.19 11.59 -12.67
C ARG A 91 7.51 10.46 -11.90
N THR A 92 7.54 10.50 -10.57
CA THR A 92 6.90 9.48 -9.74
C THR A 92 5.38 9.50 -9.88
N ALA A 93 4.76 10.68 -9.97
CA ALA A 93 3.33 10.83 -10.20
C ALA A 93 2.91 10.27 -11.56
N VAL A 94 3.65 10.60 -12.62
CA VAL A 94 3.34 10.14 -13.99
C VAL A 94 3.54 8.63 -14.13
N THR A 95 4.66 8.08 -13.63
CA THR A 95 4.93 6.63 -13.69
C THR A 95 3.92 5.82 -12.89
N THR A 96 3.52 6.30 -11.70
CA THR A 96 2.50 5.65 -10.87
C THR A 96 1.12 5.68 -11.56
N THR A 97 0.77 6.81 -12.19
CA THR A 97 -0.50 6.96 -12.90
C THR A 97 -0.56 6.08 -14.15
N LEU A 98 0.52 6.03 -14.94
CA LEU A 98 0.63 5.16 -16.10
C LEU A 98 0.57 3.67 -15.72
N ALA A 99 1.32 3.27 -14.68
CA ALA A 99 1.30 1.90 -14.18
C ALA A 99 -0.10 1.51 -13.67
N GLY A 100 -0.75 2.38 -12.87
CA GLY A 100 -2.11 2.13 -12.37
C GLY A 100 -3.14 2.04 -13.50
N SER A 101 -3.06 2.93 -14.49
CA SER A 101 -4.01 2.95 -15.62
C SER A 101 -3.86 1.71 -16.50
N THR A 102 -2.63 1.28 -16.76
CA THR A 102 -2.33 0.11 -17.60
C THR A 102 -2.75 -1.18 -16.93
N VAL A 103 -2.58 -1.31 -15.60
CA VAL A 103 -3.11 -2.42 -14.80
C VAL A 103 -4.62 -2.51 -14.92
N VAL A 104 -5.32 -1.39 -14.72
CA VAL A 104 -6.78 -1.33 -14.76
C VAL A 104 -7.27 -1.73 -16.14
N LEU A 105 -6.75 -1.11 -17.21
CA LEU A 105 -7.12 -1.42 -18.59
C LEU A 105 -6.87 -2.88 -18.94
N THR A 106 -5.70 -3.41 -18.57
CA THR A 106 -5.33 -4.80 -18.85
C THR A 106 -6.23 -5.77 -18.09
N THR A 107 -6.51 -5.51 -16.81
CA THR A 107 -7.37 -6.36 -15.98
C THR A 107 -8.80 -6.37 -16.50
N VAL A 108 -9.34 -5.19 -16.81
CA VAL A 108 -10.65 -4.96 -17.43
C VAL A 108 -10.79 -5.75 -18.72
N PHE A 109 -9.90 -5.52 -19.69
CA PHE A 109 -10.00 -6.10 -21.02
C PHE A 109 -9.84 -7.62 -20.97
N ARG A 110 -8.88 -8.11 -20.18
CA ARG A 110 -8.57 -9.53 -20.09
C ARG A 110 -9.62 -10.32 -19.30
N LYS A 111 -10.16 -9.76 -18.21
CA LYS A 111 -11.30 -10.37 -17.49
C LYS A 111 -12.56 -10.35 -18.35
N ARG A 112 -12.77 -9.30 -19.15
CA ARG A 112 -13.89 -9.24 -20.11
C ARG A 112 -13.81 -10.36 -21.14
N LEU A 113 -12.62 -10.63 -21.69
CA LEU A 113 -12.40 -11.72 -22.65
C LEU A 113 -12.53 -13.12 -22.02
N LEU A 114 -12.05 -13.34 -20.80
CA LEU A 114 -12.03 -14.67 -20.19
C LEU A 114 -13.32 -15.04 -19.46
N SER A 115 -13.89 -14.09 -18.71
CA SER A 115 -15.02 -14.38 -17.81
C SER A 115 -16.34 -13.80 -18.31
N GLY A 116 -16.35 -12.88 -19.28
CA GLY A 116 -17.55 -12.20 -19.75
C GLY A 116 -18.16 -11.18 -18.78
N HIS A 117 -17.84 -11.26 -17.48
CA HIS A 117 -18.39 -10.43 -16.42
C HIS A 117 -17.40 -9.37 -15.93
N TRP A 118 -17.95 -8.23 -15.49
CA TRP A 118 -17.20 -7.12 -14.91
C TRP A 118 -17.22 -7.22 -13.39
N ASN A 119 -16.06 -7.44 -12.77
CA ASN A 119 -15.92 -7.47 -11.32
C ASN A 119 -15.06 -6.32 -10.85
N VAL A 120 -15.66 -5.40 -10.09
CA VAL A 120 -14.97 -4.22 -9.56
C VAL A 120 -13.89 -4.63 -8.56
N THR A 121 -14.13 -5.67 -7.74
CA THR A 121 -13.17 -6.17 -6.75
C THR A 121 -11.86 -6.63 -7.41
N ASP A 122 -11.94 -7.29 -8.57
CA ASP A 122 -10.75 -7.70 -9.31
C ASP A 122 -9.96 -6.49 -9.84
N ILE A 123 -10.66 -5.45 -10.33
CA ILE A 123 -10.03 -4.23 -10.82
C ILE A 123 -9.33 -3.50 -9.68
N CYS A 124 -10.01 -3.36 -8.54
CA CYS A 124 -9.48 -2.74 -7.33
C CYS A 124 -8.26 -3.49 -6.78
N ASN A 125 -8.32 -4.81 -6.66
CA ASN A 125 -7.21 -5.63 -6.16
C ASN A 125 -6.02 -5.60 -7.12
N GLY A 126 -6.28 -5.62 -8.44
CA GLY A 126 -5.25 -5.43 -9.46
C GLY A 126 -4.55 -4.09 -9.33
N LEU A 127 -5.32 -3.01 -9.24
CA LEU A 127 -4.79 -1.65 -9.10
C LEU A 127 -3.86 -1.51 -7.88
N PHE A 128 -4.22 -2.09 -6.73
CA PHE A 128 -3.34 -2.11 -5.56
C PHE A 128 -2.06 -2.92 -5.78
N GLY A 129 -2.14 -4.07 -6.44
CA GLY A 129 -0.96 -4.86 -6.82
C GLY A 129 -0.04 -4.08 -7.77
N GLY A 130 -0.61 -3.35 -8.72
CA GLY A 130 0.10 -2.46 -9.63
C GLY A 130 0.82 -1.30 -8.95
N PHE A 131 0.14 -0.64 -8.02
CA PHE A 131 0.76 0.41 -7.21
C PHE A 131 1.89 -0.14 -6.34
N ALA A 132 1.73 -1.33 -5.75
CA ALA A 132 2.80 -1.96 -5.00
C ALA A 132 4.02 -2.28 -5.89
N ALA A 133 3.80 -2.76 -7.12
CA ALA A 133 4.87 -3.09 -8.06
C ALA A 133 5.73 -1.88 -8.47
N ILE A 134 5.12 -0.70 -8.70
CA ILE A 134 5.86 0.50 -9.13
C ILE A 134 6.50 1.27 -7.95
N THR A 135 6.08 1.03 -6.71
CA THR A 135 6.49 1.81 -5.53
C THR A 135 8.01 1.78 -5.28
N GLY A 136 8.69 0.69 -5.57
CA GLY A 136 10.14 0.57 -5.34
C GLY A 136 11.02 1.31 -6.36
N GLY A 137 10.47 1.68 -7.53
CA GLY A 137 11.25 2.19 -8.67
C GLY A 137 10.67 3.43 -9.35
N CYS A 138 9.60 4.03 -8.81
CA CYS A 138 8.87 5.12 -9.46
C CYS A 138 9.72 6.36 -9.81
N SER A 139 10.86 6.56 -9.13
CA SER A 139 11.79 7.66 -9.41
C SER A 139 12.78 7.35 -10.55
N VAL A 140 13.09 6.07 -10.79
CA VAL A 140 14.15 5.64 -11.72
C VAL A 140 13.61 4.91 -12.95
N VAL A 141 12.39 4.38 -12.90
CA VAL A 141 11.74 3.66 -14.01
C VAL A 141 11.29 4.62 -15.12
N GLU A 142 11.65 4.32 -16.37
CA GLU A 142 11.18 5.05 -17.56
C GLU A 142 9.67 4.89 -17.78
N LEU A 143 9.05 5.87 -18.45
CA LEU A 143 7.59 5.88 -18.70
C LEU A 143 7.11 4.62 -19.44
N TRP A 144 7.89 4.11 -20.39
CA TRP A 144 7.54 2.88 -21.12
C TRP A 144 7.61 1.64 -20.21
N ALA A 145 8.59 1.59 -19.32
CA ALA A 145 8.78 0.47 -18.40
C ALA A 145 7.69 0.46 -17.31
N ALA A 146 7.17 1.63 -16.92
CA ALA A 146 6.01 1.72 -16.04
C ALA A 146 4.75 1.09 -16.68
N ILE A 147 4.56 1.24 -18.00
CA ILE A 147 3.45 0.60 -18.74
C ILE A 147 3.60 -0.92 -18.75
N VAL A 148 4.81 -1.42 -18.99
CA VAL A 148 5.10 -2.86 -19.00
C VAL A 148 4.92 -3.45 -17.59
N CYS A 149 5.40 -2.77 -16.56
CA CYS A 149 5.23 -3.18 -15.17
C CYS A 149 3.75 -3.32 -14.80
N GLY A 150 2.93 -2.34 -15.20
CA GLY A 150 1.49 -2.40 -14.97
C GLY A 150 0.79 -3.54 -15.72
N PHE A 151 1.20 -3.81 -16.96
CA PHE A 151 0.70 -4.96 -17.71
C PHE A 151 1.05 -6.29 -17.02
N LEU A 152 2.30 -6.47 -16.57
CA LEU A 152 2.74 -7.69 -15.89
C LEU A 152 2.00 -7.91 -14.56
N ALA A 153 1.84 -6.86 -13.75
CA ALA A 153 1.11 -6.95 -12.48
C ALA A 153 -0.36 -7.40 -12.67
N ALA A 154 -1.01 -7.02 -13.78
CA ALA A 154 -2.35 -7.51 -14.12
C ALA A 154 -2.35 -9.01 -14.48
N PHE A 155 -1.28 -9.52 -15.11
CA PHE A 155 -1.16 -10.95 -15.42
C PHE A 155 -1.02 -11.79 -14.15
N ASP A 156 -0.21 -11.33 -13.21
CA ASP A 156 -0.01 -12.00 -11.93
C ASP A 156 -1.32 -12.12 -11.15
N LEU A 157 -2.11 -11.04 -11.09
CA LEU A 157 -3.45 -11.07 -10.46
C LEU A 157 -4.37 -12.11 -11.09
N ILE A 158 -4.39 -12.18 -12.43
CA ILE A 158 -5.24 -13.14 -13.14
C ILE A 158 -4.79 -14.58 -12.88
N GLY A 159 -3.47 -14.79 -12.77
CA GLY A 159 -2.88 -16.05 -12.34
C GLY A 159 -3.36 -16.45 -10.94
N CYS A 160 -3.20 -15.56 -9.96
CA CYS A 160 -3.66 -15.76 -8.59
C CYS A 160 -5.17 -16.06 -8.51
N ASN A 161 -5.99 -15.33 -9.27
CA ASN A 161 -7.43 -15.58 -9.34
C ASN A 161 -7.79 -16.97 -9.90
N LYS A 162 -7.00 -17.48 -10.85
CA LYS A 162 -7.20 -18.83 -11.41
C LYS A 162 -6.87 -19.89 -10.37
N LEU A 163 -5.78 -19.70 -9.62
CA LEU A 163 -5.38 -20.58 -8.52
C LEU A 163 -6.40 -20.59 -7.39
N GLU A 164 -6.93 -19.43 -7.01
CA GLU A 164 -7.98 -19.31 -5.99
C GLU A 164 -9.22 -20.12 -6.39
N ARG A 165 -9.62 -20.04 -7.67
CA ARG A 165 -10.76 -20.81 -8.17
C ARG A 165 -10.50 -22.32 -8.11
N SER A 166 -9.30 -22.76 -8.48
CA SER A 166 -8.91 -24.17 -8.35
C SER A 166 -8.96 -24.64 -6.90
N GLN A 167 -8.47 -23.83 -5.95
CA GLN A 167 -8.51 -24.18 -4.53
C GLN A 167 -9.94 -24.23 -3.96
N LYS A 168 -10.81 -23.27 -4.33
CA LYS A 168 -12.22 -23.30 -3.93
C LYS A 168 -12.93 -24.56 -4.42
N THR A 169 -12.65 -25.00 -5.64
CA THR A 169 -13.19 -26.25 -6.17
C THR A 169 -12.71 -27.46 -5.38
N THR A 170 -11.40 -27.58 -5.11
CA THR A 170 -10.84 -28.69 -4.34
C THR A 170 -11.36 -28.73 -2.89
N TYR A 171 -11.43 -27.57 -2.23
CA TYR A 171 -11.92 -27.46 -0.86
C TYR A 171 -13.40 -27.83 -0.74
N ASN A 172 -14.25 -27.34 -1.66
CA ASN A 172 -15.69 -27.68 -1.65
C ASN A 172 -15.93 -29.18 -1.91
N CYS A 173 -15.15 -29.80 -2.80
CA CYS A 173 -15.21 -31.24 -3.05
C CYS A 173 -14.84 -32.05 -1.79
N SER A 174 -13.73 -31.68 -1.14
CA SER A 174 -13.26 -32.32 0.11
C SER A 174 -14.27 -32.19 1.26
N LEU A 175 -14.96 -31.03 1.36
CA LEU A 175 -16.02 -30.82 2.34
C LEU A 175 -17.27 -31.65 2.07
N GLN A 176 -17.60 -31.88 0.80
CA GLN A 176 -18.73 -32.75 0.43
C GLN A 176 -18.41 -34.22 0.74
N ASP A 177 -17.18 -34.67 0.46
CA ASP A 177 -16.74 -36.04 0.81
C ASP A 177 -16.72 -36.26 2.34
N GLY A 178 -16.23 -35.28 3.12
CA GLY A 178 -16.26 -35.34 4.58
C GLY A 178 -17.68 -35.34 5.16
N ARG A 179 -18.62 -34.59 4.57
CA ARG A 179 -20.04 -34.65 4.95
C ARG A 179 -20.72 -35.96 4.55
N MET A 180 -20.36 -36.51 3.39
CA MET A 180 -20.86 -37.82 2.94
C MET A 180 -20.31 -38.96 3.80
N ALA A 181 -19.07 -38.87 4.28
CA ALA A 181 -18.48 -39.82 5.22
C ALA A 181 -19.16 -39.76 6.60
N SER A 182 -19.45 -38.56 7.11
CA SER A 182 -20.18 -38.39 8.38
C SER A 182 -21.65 -38.83 8.30
N LEU A 183 -22.29 -38.70 7.15
CA LEU A 183 -23.65 -39.21 6.92
C LEU A 183 -23.67 -40.74 6.85
N LYS A 184 -22.70 -41.38 6.20
CA LYS A 184 -22.59 -42.86 6.13
C LYS A 184 -22.26 -43.54 7.45
N SER A 185 -21.73 -42.84 8.45
CA SER A 185 -21.47 -43.41 9.78
C SER A 185 -22.62 -43.22 10.77
N THR A 186 -23.69 -42.52 10.36
CA THR A 186 -24.86 -42.21 11.20
C THR A 186 -26.12 -42.97 10.73
N VAL A 187 -26.02 -43.74 9.64
CA VAL A 187 -27.02 -44.72 9.17
C VAL A 187 -26.41 -46.10 9.22
#